data_AF-T1FAK6-F1
#
_entry.id   AF-T1FAK6-F1
#
_cell.length_a   1.000
_cell.length_b   1.000
_cell.length_c   1.000
_cell.angle_alpha   90.00
_cell.angle_beta   90.00
_cell.angle_gamma   90.00
#
_symmetry.space_group_name_H-M   'P 1'
#
loop_
_entity.id
_entity.type
_entity.pdbx_description
1 polymer ?
#
loop_
_entity_poly.entity_id
_entity_poly.type
_entity_poly.pdbx_seq_one_letter_code
_entity_poly.pdbx_strand_id
1 'polypeptide(L)'
;MSSMRSDTVWDILGPYDELNERQLPTIGDVIKFILFVRNDLKLKCNGKDPFNLNIYSVVSKKIQNIWIKAFIPIVSNDRVLQLLKSYFEKYLTLKRYPKSKRHDSFEKKLKCFSDLSKRLFDVASCKCVFEACVCLKNKKVPVNERQFLIDQRNERKMAIGGIDKQETVRLRKRQARQFERSMKGVKKFCSTQGSNIVSTALDEDETHINFSKTNLATETLLTNLSFTNIPITSFANRNLLQLPTLAKVCDRYRLSTRSAAAVASAVLVDVGLVSNEDSTLVIEKNKVHKLYQRPEKIYFKILAKFH
;
A
#
# COMPACT_ATOMS: atom_id res chain seq x y z
N MET A 1 -11.33 -55.38 14.86
CA MET A 1 -10.58 -54.27 15.50
C MET A 1 -10.22 -53.28 14.41
N SER A 2 -11.00 -52.20 14.28
CA SER A 2 -10.79 -51.19 13.23
C SER A 2 -9.62 -50.30 13.63
N SER A 3 -8.52 -50.36 12.88
CA SER A 3 -7.34 -49.54 13.08
C SER A 3 -7.70 -48.08 12.80
N MET A 4 -7.85 -47.28 13.86
CA MET A 4 -7.92 -45.82 13.78
C MET A 4 -6.61 -45.32 13.16
N ARG A 5 -6.60 -45.13 11.84
CA ARG A 5 -5.61 -44.29 11.18
C ARG A 5 -5.73 -42.93 11.86
N SER A 6 -4.71 -42.55 12.62
CA SER A 6 -4.67 -41.26 13.28
C SER A 6 -4.66 -40.19 12.20
N ASP A 7 -5.79 -39.51 11.98
CA ASP A 7 -5.90 -38.38 11.06
C ASP A 7 -4.79 -37.38 11.40
N THR A 8 -3.76 -37.35 10.56
CA THR A 8 -2.70 -36.37 10.69
C THR A 8 -3.21 -35.04 10.12
N VAL A 9 -2.64 -33.93 10.59
CA VAL A 9 -2.98 -32.58 10.06
C VAL A 9 -2.80 -32.50 8.53
N TRP A 10 -2.00 -33.40 7.96
CA TRP A 10 -1.77 -33.56 6.52
C TRP A 10 -2.98 -34.14 5.79
N ASP A 11 -3.70 -35.07 6.41
CA ASP A 11 -4.91 -35.68 5.84
C ASP A 11 -6.05 -34.66 5.65
N ILE A 12 -6.02 -33.57 6.43
CA ILE A 12 -7.02 -32.49 6.37
C ILE A 12 -6.80 -31.54 5.19
N LEU A 13 -5.53 -31.32 4.82
CA LEU A 13 -5.18 -30.35 3.78
C LEU A 13 -5.06 -31.03 2.41
N GLY A 14 -4.62 -32.28 2.34
CA GLY A 14 -4.31 -32.96 1.08
C GLY A 14 -2.95 -32.49 0.50
N PRO A 15 -2.65 -32.79 -0.77
CA PRO A 15 -1.37 -32.50 -1.40
C PRO A 15 -1.11 -30.99 -1.54
N TYR A 16 0.17 -30.63 -1.63
CA TYR A 16 0.62 -29.23 -1.74
C TYR A 16 0.78 -28.86 -3.21
N ASP A 17 -0.05 -27.94 -3.68
CA ASP A 17 -0.10 -27.50 -5.07
C ASP A 17 -0.10 -25.98 -5.18
N GLU A 18 0.06 -25.51 -6.43
CA GLU A 18 -0.16 -24.11 -6.79
C GLU A 18 -1.62 -23.66 -6.55
N LEU A 19 -1.79 -22.35 -6.35
CA LEU A 19 -3.13 -21.76 -6.20
C LEU A 19 -3.89 -21.78 -7.52
N ASN A 20 -5.16 -22.23 -7.46
CA ASN A 20 -6.10 -22.11 -8.56
C ASN A 20 -6.35 -20.62 -8.87
N GLU A 21 -6.05 -20.19 -10.10
CA GLU A 21 -6.22 -18.81 -10.52
C GLU A 21 -7.65 -18.44 -10.93
N ARG A 22 -8.55 -19.43 -11.01
CA ARG A 22 -9.95 -19.25 -11.42
C ARG A 22 -10.89 -19.14 -10.22
N GLN A 23 -10.43 -19.29 -8.99
CA GLN A 23 -11.25 -19.15 -7.79
C GLN A 23 -10.48 -18.40 -6.70
N LEU A 24 -11.19 -17.70 -5.80
CA LEU A 24 -10.54 -17.01 -4.70
C LEU A 24 -10.08 -18.03 -3.66
N PRO A 25 -8.82 -18.03 -3.19
CA PRO A 25 -8.28 -19.14 -2.41
C PRO A 25 -8.95 -19.27 -1.02
N THR A 26 -9.12 -20.51 -0.55
CA THR A 26 -9.50 -20.78 0.85
C THR A 26 -8.29 -20.64 1.77
N ILE A 27 -8.53 -20.61 3.09
CA ILE A 27 -7.47 -20.65 4.09
C ILE A 27 -6.62 -21.93 3.92
N GLY A 28 -7.25 -23.07 3.62
CA GLY A 28 -6.58 -24.33 3.36
C GLY A 28 -5.67 -24.27 2.12
N ASP A 29 -6.16 -23.71 1.01
CA ASP A 29 -5.37 -23.53 -0.22
C ASP A 29 -4.15 -22.64 0.02
N VAL A 30 -4.33 -21.55 0.78
CA VAL A 30 -3.23 -20.66 1.15
C VAL A 30 -2.18 -21.38 1.98
N ILE A 31 -2.59 -22.20 2.96
CA ILE A 31 -1.64 -22.96 3.79
C ILE A 31 -0.89 -24.01 2.94
N LYS A 32 -1.59 -24.72 2.06
CA LYS A 32 -0.97 -25.65 1.11
C LYS A 32 0.06 -24.93 0.23
N PHE A 33 -0.29 -23.76 -0.28
CA PHE A 33 0.60 -22.98 -1.12
C PHE A 33 1.81 -22.42 -0.36
N ILE A 34 1.66 -22.03 0.92
CA ILE A 34 2.81 -21.66 1.77
C ILE A 34 3.80 -22.83 1.86
N LEU A 35 3.30 -24.06 2.03
CA LEU A 35 4.12 -25.26 2.17
C LEU A 35 4.76 -25.65 0.82
N PHE A 36 4.03 -25.50 -0.28
CA PHE A 36 4.56 -25.64 -1.65
C PHE A 36 5.73 -24.67 -1.90
N VAL A 37 5.53 -23.37 -1.66
CA VAL A 37 6.56 -22.34 -1.84
C VAL A 37 7.76 -22.57 -0.92
N ARG A 38 7.53 -23.02 0.32
CA ARG A 38 8.61 -23.37 1.25
C ARG A 38 9.49 -24.50 0.70
N ASN A 39 8.89 -25.53 0.13
CA ASN A 39 9.62 -26.65 -0.45
C ASN A 39 10.41 -26.22 -1.69
N ASP A 40 9.80 -25.45 -2.59
CA ASP A 40 10.46 -24.91 -3.79
C ASP A 40 11.67 -24.03 -3.42
N LEU A 41 11.51 -23.10 -2.47
CA LEU A 41 12.61 -22.27 -1.99
C LEU A 41 13.70 -23.08 -1.28
N LYS A 42 13.33 -24.13 -0.54
CA LYS A 42 14.30 -25.02 0.11
C LYS A 42 15.15 -25.78 -0.91
N LEU A 43 14.55 -26.23 -2.02
CA LEU A 43 15.27 -26.86 -3.13
C LEU A 43 16.25 -25.88 -3.77
N LYS A 44 15.83 -24.64 -3.98
CA LYS A 44 16.66 -23.56 -4.56
C LYS A 44 17.80 -23.11 -3.63
N CYS A 45 17.69 -23.33 -2.32
CA CYS A 45 18.69 -22.93 -1.32
C CYS A 45 19.51 -24.11 -0.78
N ASN A 46 19.76 -25.15 -1.60
CA ASN A 46 20.56 -26.32 -1.22
C ASN A 46 20.07 -27.01 0.07
N GLY A 47 18.75 -27.07 0.27
CA GLY A 47 18.14 -27.71 1.44
C GLY A 47 18.04 -26.82 2.68
N LYS A 48 18.55 -25.58 2.66
CA LYS A 48 18.42 -24.64 3.79
C LYS A 48 16.98 -24.17 3.92
N ASP A 49 16.52 -24.07 5.17
CA ASP A 49 15.16 -23.63 5.46
C ASP A 49 15.00 -22.14 5.14
N PRO A 50 14.06 -21.75 4.26
CA PRO A 50 13.91 -20.36 3.85
C PRO A 50 13.28 -19.52 4.95
N PHE A 51 13.71 -18.25 5.04
CA PHE A 51 13.09 -17.28 5.93
C PHE A 51 11.59 -17.11 5.63
N ASN A 52 10.75 -17.16 6.67
CA ASN A 52 9.30 -17.03 6.52
C ASN A 52 8.88 -15.74 5.79
N LEU A 53 9.64 -14.64 5.94
CA LEU A 53 9.38 -13.39 5.22
C LEU A 53 9.47 -13.56 3.70
N ASN A 54 10.43 -14.34 3.21
CA ASN A 54 10.59 -14.61 1.78
C ASN A 54 9.41 -15.44 1.26
N ILE A 55 8.99 -16.45 2.02
CA ILE A 55 7.82 -17.28 1.70
C ILE A 55 6.56 -16.41 1.63
N TYR A 56 6.30 -15.60 2.66
CA TYR A 56 5.10 -14.75 2.70
C TYR A 56 5.11 -13.66 1.64
N SER A 57 6.28 -13.15 1.25
CA SER A 57 6.41 -12.20 0.13
C SER A 57 5.94 -12.81 -1.19
N VAL A 58 6.36 -14.03 -1.50
CA VAL A 58 5.93 -14.75 -2.72
C VAL A 58 4.44 -15.08 -2.66
N VAL A 59 3.99 -15.63 -1.53
CA VAL A 59 2.58 -16.04 -1.34
C VAL A 59 1.63 -14.85 -1.40
N SER A 60 1.95 -13.75 -0.72
CA SER A 60 1.11 -12.55 -0.70
C SER A 60 0.96 -11.93 -2.10
N LYS A 61 2.02 -11.91 -2.92
CA LYS A 61 1.94 -11.43 -4.32
C LYS A 61 0.98 -12.27 -5.15
N LYS A 62 1.10 -13.59 -5.10
CA LYS A 62 0.21 -14.49 -5.86
C LYS A 62 -1.25 -14.34 -5.43
N ILE A 63 -1.52 -14.26 -4.12
CA ILE A 63 -2.87 -14.02 -3.60
C ILE A 63 -3.42 -12.68 -4.10
N GLN A 64 -2.65 -11.60 -3.96
CA GLN A 64 -3.08 -10.28 -4.43
C GLN A 64 -3.42 -10.29 -5.93
N ASN A 65 -2.61 -10.95 -6.75
CA ASN A 65 -2.87 -11.08 -8.18
C ASN A 65 -4.21 -11.78 -8.48
N ILE A 66 -4.54 -12.86 -7.76
CA ILE A 66 -5.82 -13.56 -7.94
C ILE A 66 -7.00 -12.64 -7.58
N TRP A 67 -6.91 -11.91 -6.48
CA TRP A 67 -7.96 -11.00 -6.05
C TRP A 67 -8.11 -9.77 -6.96
N ILE A 68 -6.99 -9.24 -7.48
CA ILE A 68 -6.98 -8.17 -8.48
C ILE A 68 -7.60 -8.64 -9.81
N LYS A 69 -7.30 -9.88 -10.22
CA LYS A 69 -7.89 -10.51 -11.41
C LYS A 69 -9.41 -10.66 -11.30
N ALA A 70 -9.93 -10.81 -10.08
CA ALA A 70 -11.36 -10.79 -9.77
C ALA A 70 -11.95 -9.37 -9.64
N PHE A 71 -11.17 -8.31 -9.91
CA PHE A 71 -11.61 -6.91 -9.80
C PHE A 71 -12.16 -6.51 -8.42
N ILE A 72 -11.75 -7.19 -7.35
CA ILE A 72 -12.18 -6.89 -5.98
C ILE A 72 -11.11 -6.05 -5.27
N PRO A 73 -11.46 -4.87 -4.71
CA PRO A 73 -10.54 -4.10 -3.89
C PRO A 73 -10.08 -4.90 -2.67
N ILE A 74 -8.78 -4.93 -2.42
CA ILE A 74 -8.15 -5.69 -1.32
C ILE A 74 -7.66 -4.78 -0.20
N VAL A 75 -7.41 -5.36 0.97
CA VAL A 75 -6.71 -4.71 2.10
C VAL A 75 -5.23 -4.46 1.77
N SER A 76 -4.52 -3.70 2.63
CA SER A 76 -3.09 -3.46 2.45
C SER A 76 -2.25 -4.74 2.50
N ASN A 77 -1.09 -4.74 1.84
CA ASN A 77 -0.17 -5.87 1.84
C ASN A 77 0.22 -6.31 3.27
N ASP A 78 0.47 -5.36 4.17
CA ASP A 78 0.78 -5.66 5.57
C ASP A 78 -0.34 -6.44 6.26
N ARG A 79 -1.60 -6.11 5.95
CA ARG A 79 -2.75 -6.84 6.48
C ARG A 79 -2.81 -8.25 5.91
N VAL A 80 -2.50 -8.44 4.62
CA VAL A 80 -2.41 -9.77 3.99
C VAL A 80 -1.32 -10.60 4.68
N LEU A 81 -0.14 -10.03 4.91
CA LEU A 81 0.98 -10.69 5.60
C LEU A 81 0.62 -11.08 7.04
N GLN A 82 -0.08 -10.21 7.78
CA GLN A 82 -0.58 -10.52 9.12
C GLN A 82 -1.57 -11.69 9.11
N LEU A 83 -2.47 -11.74 8.14
CA LEU A 83 -3.42 -12.85 7.98
C LEU A 83 -2.68 -14.15 7.66
N LEU A 84 -1.75 -14.12 6.71
CA LEU A 84 -0.91 -15.28 6.36
C LEU A 84 -0.22 -15.85 7.60
N LYS A 85 0.48 -15.00 8.36
CA LYS A 85 1.14 -15.39 9.60
C LYS A 85 0.14 -15.99 10.59
N SER A 86 -0.99 -15.32 10.83
CA SER A 86 -2.00 -15.79 11.80
C SER A 86 -2.54 -17.18 11.47
N TYR A 87 -2.94 -17.43 10.21
CA TYR A 87 -3.48 -18.73 9.83
C TYR A 87 -2.41 -19.82 9.79
N PHE A 88 -1.19 -19.49 9.36
CA PHE A 88 -0.09 -20.44 9.35
C PHE A 88 0.34 -20.84 10.77
N GLU A 89 0.35 -19.91 11.73
CA GLU A 89 0.62 -20.24 13.15
C GLU A 89 -0.45 -21.16 13.75
N LYS A 90 -1.73 -21.01 13.37
CA LYS A 90 -2.79 -21.95 13.77
C LYS A 90 -2.49 -23.36 13.26
N TYR A 91 -2.06 -23.49 12.00
CA TYR A 91 -1.61 -24.77 11.45
C TYR A 91 -0.37 -25.32 12.18
N LEU A 92 0.64 -24.50 12.44
CA LEU A 92 1.86 -24.93 13.13
C LEU A 92 1.56 -25.41 14.56
N THR A 93 0.63 -24.76 15.26
CA THR A 93 0.19 -25.17 16.60
C THR A 93 -0.39 -26.57 16.60
N LEU A 94 -1.17 -26.93 15.57
CA LEU A 94 -1.73 -28.28 15.41
C LEU A 94 -0.66 -29.29 14.99
N LYS A 95 0.22 -28.89 14.07
CA LYS A 95 1.32 -29.75 13.61
C LYS A 95 2.29 -30.12 14.72
N ARG A 96 2.61 -29.16 15.60
CA ARG A 96 3.52 -29.32 16.75
C ARG A 96 2.86 -29.96 17.96
N TYR A 97 1.55 -30.26 17.90
CA TYR A 97 0.81 -30.77 19.05
C TYR A 97 1.36 -32.14 19.49
N PRO A 98 1.76 -32.33 20.77
CA PRO A 98 2.35 -33.56 21.26
C PRO A 98 1.43 -34.76 21.05
N LYS A 99 1.96 -35.86 20.49
CA LYS A 99 1.19 -37.09 20.24
C LYS A 99 0.55 -37.65 21.52
N SER A 100 1.27 -37.59 22.63
CA SER A 100 0.81 -38.04 23.95
C SER A 100 -0.35 -37.24 24.55
N LYS A 101 -0.68 -36.07 23.99
CA LYS A 101 -1.78 -35.21 24.47
C LYS A 101 -2.96 -35.15 23.49
N ARG A 102 -2.97 -36.00 22.46
CA ARG A 102 -4.02 -36.05 21.43
C ARG A 102 -5.23 -36.83 21.93
N HIS A 103 -6.01 -36.17 22.76
CA HIS A 103 -7.33 -36.64 23.23
C HIS A 103 -8.41 -35.67 22.71
N ASP A 104 -9.63 -35.75 23.25
CA ASP A 104 -10.81 -34.99 22.82
C ASP A 104 -10.57 -33.50 22.54
N SER A 105 -9.71 -32.85 23.35
CA SER A 105 -9.37 -31.44 23.16
C SER A 105 -8.63 -31.16 21.85
N PHE A 106 -7.78 -32.08 21.40
CA PHE A 106 -7.07 -32.00 20.12
C PHE A 106 -8.03 -32.26 18.97
N GLU A 107 -8.90 -33.27 19.07
CA GLU A 107 -9.88 -33.57 18.03
C GLU A 107 -10.86 -32.41 17.80
N LYS A 108 -11.33 -31.76 18.87
CA LYS A 108 -12.14 -30.54 18.77
C LYS A 108 -11.39 -29.41 18.05
N LYS A 109 -10.10 -29.20 18.36
CA LYS A 109 -9.27 -28.20 17.67
C LYS A 109 -9.03 -28.57 16.20
N LEU A 110 -8.85 -29.85 15.92
CA LEU A 110 -8.64 -30.40 14.58
C LEU A 110 -9.87 -30.19 13.71
N LYS A 111 -11.06 -30.51 14.23
CA LYS A 111 -12.34 -30.25 13.57
C LYS A 111 -12.58 -28.76 13.34
N CYS A 112 -12.37 -27.93 14.36
CA CYS A 112 -12.49 -26.47 14.24
C CYS A 112 -11.55 -25.91 13.16
N PHE A 113 -10.32 -26.44 13.06
CA PHE A 113 -9.40 -26.05 12.01
C PHE A 113 -9.79 -26.57 10.64
N SER A 114 -10.32 -27.79 10.52
CA SER A 114 -10.85 -28.34 9.27
C SER A 114 -11.98 -27.45 8.72
N ASP A 115 -12.89 -27.00 9.58
CA ASP A 115 -13.96 -26.08 9.20
C ASP A 115 -13.42 -24.69 8.86
N LEU A 116 -12.40 -24.21 9.58
CA LEU A 116 -11.71 -22.96 9.27
C LEU A 116 -11.00 -23.03 7.91
N SER A 117 -10.32 -24.14 7.59
CA SER A 117 -9.55 -24.27 6.36
C SER A 117 -10.42 -24.21 5.10
N LYS A 118 -11.71 -24.58 5.21
CA LYS A 118 -12.67 -24.51 4.10
C LYS A 118 -13.16 -23.08 3.83
N ARG A 119 -12.98 -22.15 4.77
CA ARG A 119 -13.45 -20.77 4.61
C ARG A 119 -12.55 -20.00 3.64
N LEU A 120 -13.15 -19.02 2.96
CA LEU A 120 -12.46 -18.09 2.08
C LEU A 120 -11.33 -17.35 2.84
N PHE A 121 -10.14 -17.26 2.24
CA PHE A 121 -9.08 -16.37 2.72
C PHE A 121 -9.43 -14.93 2.31
N ASP A 122 -10.39 -14.34 3.02
CA ASP A 122 -11.05 -13.12 2.56
C ASP A 122 -10.22 -11.85 2.81
N VAL A 123 -9.53 -11.39 1.78
CA VAL A 123 -8.73 -10.14 1.79
C VAL A 123 -9.45 -8.95 1.15
N ALA A 124 -10.75 -9.06 0.85
CA ALA A 124 -11.52 -7.93 0.35
C ALA A 124 -11.47 -6.74 1.34
N SER A 125 -11.27 -5.53 0.82
CA SER A 125 -11.33 -4.27 1.58
C SER A 125 -12.71 -4.02 2.17
N CYS A 126 -13.76 -4.40 1.45
CA CYS A 126 -15.15 -4.21 1.87
C CYS A 126 -15.76 -5.53 2.38
N LYS A 127 -16.27 -5.49 3.61
CA LYS A 127 -17.00 -6.57 4.28
C LYS A 127 -18.48 -6.23 4.53
N CYS A 128 -18.96 -5.13 3.97
CA CYS A 128 -20.33 -4.67 4.18
C CYS A 128 -21.34 -5.60 3.49
N VAL A 129 -22.57 -5.55 4.00
CA VAL A 129 -23.78 -5.86 3.24
C VAL A 129 -23.91 -4.82 2.13
N PHE A 130 -24.09 -5.26 0.88
CA PHE A 130 -23.81 -4.42 -0.28
C PHE A 130 -24.85 -3.31 -0.53
N GLU A 131 -26.09 -3.54 -0.11
CA GLU A 131 -27.22 -2.62 -0.20
C GLU A 131 -26.94 -1.36 0.64
N ALA A 132 -26.33 -1.51 1.81
CA ALA A 132 -26.04 -0.43 2.76
C ALA A 132 -24.55 -0.02 2.79
N CYS A 133 -23.76 -0.39 1.78
CA CYS A 133 -22.32 -0.19 1.82
C CYS A 133 -21.91 1.29 1.65
N VAL A 134 -21.30 1.86 2.69
CA VAL A 134 -20.77 3.24 2.75
C VAL A 134 -19.24 3.33 2.54
N CYS A 135 -18.60 2.27 2.07
CA CYS A 135 -17.16 2.28 1.82
C CYS A 135 -16.78 3.34 0.75
N LEU A 136 -15.58 3.91 0.90
CA LEU A 136 -14.97 4.74 -0.12
C LEU A 136 -14.97 4.04 -1.48
N LYS A 137 -15.15 4.82 -2.55
CA LYS A 137 -15.32 4.30 -3.92
C LYS A 137 -14.22 3.33 -4.36
N ASN A 138 -12.98 3.59 -3.96
CA ASN A 138 -11.81 2.74 -4.28
C ASN A 138 -11.71 1.47 -3.43
N LYS A 139 -12.45 1.38 -2.32
CA LYS A 139 -12.49 0.21 -1.42
C LYS A 139 -13.77 -0.60 -1.56
N LYS A 140 -14.77 -0.05 -2.24
CA LYS A 140 -16.10 -0.65 -2.43
C LYS A 140 -16.07 -1.66 -3.58
N VAL A 141 -16.68 -2.82 -3.37
CA VAL A 141 -16.79 -3.87 -4.40
C VAL A 141 -17.67 -3.36 -5.56
N PRO A 142 -17.20 -3.44 -6.81
CA PRO A 142 -17.99 -3.11 -7.99
C PRO A 142 -19.28 -3.94 -8.05
N VAL A 143 -20.38 -3.37 -8.57
CA VAL A 143 -21.69 -4.02 -8.58
C VAL A 143 -21.65 -5.38 -9.29
N ASN A 144 -20.96 -5.45 -10.43
CA ASN A 144 -20.85 -6.68 -11.23
C ASN A 144 -20.15 -7.82 -10.47
N GLU A 145 -19.22 -7.50 -9.56
CA GLU A 145 -18.43 -8.50 -8.82
C GLU A 145 -19.06 -8.90 -7.48
N ARG A 146 -20.17 -8.27 -7.08
CA ARG A 146 -20.84 -8.54 -5.80
C ARG A 146 -21.35 -9.97 -5.73
N GLN A 147 -22.02 -10.43 -6.79
CA GLN A 147 -22.59 -11.77 -6.84
C GLN A 147 -21.48 -12.82 -6.76
N PHE A 148 -20.38 -12.60 -7.47
CA PHE A 148 -19.20 -13.45 -7.39
C PHE A 148 -18.63 -13.50 -5.97
N LEU A 149 -18.40 -12.36 -5.31
CA LEU A 149 -17.87 -12.37 -3.94
C LEU A 149 -18.82 -12.98 -2.91
N ILE A 150 -20.15 -12.85 -3.07
CA ILE A 150 -21.13 -13.54 -2.23
C ILE A 150 -21.03 -15.05 -2.42
N ASP A 151 -21.02 -15.52 -3.66
CA ASP A 151 -20.84 -16.94 -3.97
C ASP A 151 -19.52 -17.47 -3.36
N GLN A 152 -18.40 -16.76 -3.55
CA GLN A 152 -17.10 -17.19 -3.05
C GLN A 152 -16.98 -17.20 -1.52
N ARG A 153 -17.82 -16.44 -0.81
CA ARG A 153 -17.94 -16.48 0.66
C ARG A 153 -18.82 -17.64 1.14
N ASN A 154 -19.66 -18.19 0.27
CA ASN A 154 -20.66 -19.22 0.57
C ASN A 154 -20.36 -20.51 -0.20
N GLU A 155 -21.11 -20.77 -1.28
CA GLU A 155 -21.12 -22.05 -2.01
C GLU A 155 -19.91 -22.26 -2.94
N ARG A 156 -19.24 -21.18 -3.35
CA ARG A 156 -18.02 -21.19 -4.16
C ARG A 156 -18.18 -21.89 -5.51
N LYS A 157 -19.34 -21.74 -6.16
CA LYS A 157 -19.66 -22.37 -7.45
C LYS A 157 -19.16 -21.55 -8.63
N MET A 158 -19.07 -20.23 -8.50
CA MET A 158 -18.60 -19.35 -9.56
C MET A 158 -17.08 -19.40 -9.72
N ALA A 159 -16.61 -19.08 -10.92
CA ALA A 159 -15.20 -19.00 -11.25
C ALA A 159 -14.90 -17.71 -12.02
N ILE A 160 -13.67 -17.22 -11.88
CA ILE A 160 -13.14 -16.06 -12.61
C ILE A 160 -13.06 -16.44 -14.09
N GLY A 161 -13.87 -15.77 -14.91
CA GLY A 161 -13.93 -15.96 -16.35
C GLY A 161 -12.74 -15.37 -17.10
N GLY A 162 -12.75 -15.55 -18.42
CA GLY A 162 -11.82 -14.85 -19.33
C GLY A 162 -12.09 -13.35 -19.37
N ILE A 163 -11.08 -12.58 -19.81
CA ILE A 163 -11.21 -11.12 -19.97
C ILE A 163 -12.21 -10.83 -21.10
N ASP A 164 -13.29 -10.13 -20.77
CA ASP A 164 -14.20 -9.56 -21.78
C ASP A 164 -13.48 -8.44 -22.55
N LYS A 165 -13.15 -8.73 -23.81
CA LYS A 165 -12.45 -7.81 -24.71
C LYS A 165 -13.25 -6.52 -24.93
N GLN A 166 -14.58 -6.60 -25.02
CA GLN A 166 -15.42 -5.44 -25.32
C GLN A 166 -15.50 -4.50 -24.12
N GLU A 167 -15.75 -5.03 -22.92
CA GLU A 167 -15.82 -4.19 -21.71
C GLU A 167 -14.43 -3.61 -21.36
N THR A 168 -13.35 -4.35 -21.63
CA THR A 168 -11.98 -3.84 -21.45
C THR A 168 -11.70 -2.63 -22.34
N VAL A 169 -12.08 -2.68 -23.62
CA VAL A 169 -11.94 -1.54 -24.54
C VAL A 169 -12.78 -0.35 -24.06
N ARG A 170 -14.02 -0.60 -23.63
CA ARG A 170 -14.92 0.43 -23.12
C ARG A 170 -14.37 1.12 -21.87
N LEU A 171 -13.81 0.36 -20.93
CA LEU A 171 -13.17 0.86 -19.71
C LEU A 171 -11.93 1.70 -20.02
N ARG A 172 -11.04 1.24 -20.92
CA ARG A 172 -9.86 2.01 -21.34
C ARG A 172 -10.26 3.35 -21.97
N LYS A 173 -11.24 3.35 -22.89
CA LYS A 173 -11.78 4.59 -23.48
C LYS A 173 -12.39 5.52 -22.43
N ARG A 174 -13.04 4.98 -21.39
CA ARG A 174 -13.58 5.78 -20.28
C ARG A 174 -12.47 6.38 -19.41
N GLN A 175 -11.44 5.60 -19.08
CA GLN A 175 -10.29 6.06 -18.30
C GLN A 175 -9.49 7.14 -19.03
N ALA A 176 -9.21 6.96 -20.32
CA ALA A 176 -8.54 7.96 -21.16
C ALA A 176 -9.31 9.30 -21.13
N ARG A 177 -10.63 9.27 -21.35
CA ARG A 177 -11.48 10.47 -21.27
C ARG A 177 -11.48 11.11 -19.87
N GLN A 178 -11.41 10.32 -18.80
CA GLN A 178 -11.35 10.85 -17.44
C GLN A 178 -9.99 11.51 -17.17
N PHE A 179 -8.90 10.91 -17.63
CA PHE A 179 -7.55 11.47 -17.54
C PHE A 179 -7.43 12.78 -18.32
N GLU A 180 -7.92 12.82 -19.56
CA GLU A 180 -7.97 14.03 -20.39
C GLU A 180 -8.77 15.15 -19.71
N ARG A 181 -9.93 14.84 -19.12
CA ARG A 181 -10.73 15.82 -18.37
C ARG A 181 -9.98 16.36 -17.15
N SER A 182 -9.24 15.50 -16.44
CA SER A 182 -8.39 15.91 -15.31
C SER A 182 -7.27 16.83 -15.78
N MET A 183 -6.63 16.54 -16.93
CA MET A 183 -5.55 17.36 -17.49
C MET A 183 -6.05 18.71 -18.03
N LYS A 184 -7.25 18.76 -18.62
CA LYS A 184 -7.89 20.03 -19.05
C LYS A 184 -8.23 20.94 -17.86
N GLY A 185 -8.54 20.37 -16.69
CA GLY A 185 -8.73 21.14 -15.45
C GLY A 185 -7.46 21.84 -14.96
N VAL A 186 -6.29 21.24 -15.19
CA VAL A 186 -4.98 21.83 -14.84
C VAL A 186 -4.62 22.96 -15.81
N LYS A 187 -4.87 22.80 -17.12
CA LYS A 187 -4.62 23.87 -18.12
C LYS A 187 -5.41 25.15 -17.86
N LYS A 188 -6.61 25.06 -17.26
CA LYS A 188 -7.46 26.23 -16.95
C LYS A 188 -6.98 27.03 -15.73
N PHE A 189 -6.08 26.49 -14.91
CA PHE A 189 -5.45 27.21 -13.80
C PHE A 189 -4.16 27.92 -14.21
N CYS A 190 -3.46 27.40 -15.24
CA CYS A 190 -2.20 27.97 -15.75
C CYS A 190 -2.40 29.08 -16.79
N SER A 191 -3.61 29.23 -17.36
CA SER A 191 -3.91 30.22 -18.42
C SER A 191 -4.08 31.67 -17.94
N THR A 192 -3.80 31.98 -16.66
CA THR A 192 -3.84 33.36 -16.13
C THR A 192 -2.47 34.00 -15.94
N GLN A 193 -1.39 33.37 -16.41
CA GLN A 193 -0.14 34.07 -16.71
C GLN A 193 0.32 33.64 -18.08
N GLY A 194 0.32 34.59 -19.02
CA GLY A 194 0.81 34.37 -20.37
C GLY A 194 2.28 33.99 -20.34
N SER A 195 2.60 32.80 -20.81
CA SER A 195 3.91 32.50 -21.38
C SER A 195 3.70 31.65 -22.62
N ASN A 196 4.06 32.22 -23.76
CA ASN A 196 4.09 31.53 -25.05
C ASN A 196 5.03 30.33 -24.95
N ILE A 197 4.52 29.12 -25.15
CA ILE A 197 5.34 27.97 -25.49
C ILE A 197 4.68 27.28 -26.69
N VAL A 198 5.44 27.27 -27.77
CA VAL A 198 5.16 26.68 -29.08
C VAL A 198 4.72 25.22 -28.92
N SER A 199 3.63 24.88 -29.61
CA SER A 199 3.22 23.49 -29.81
C SER A 199 4.00 22.93 -30.99
N THR A 200 4.79 21.88 -30.74
CA THR A 200 5.25 20.98 -31.81
C THR A 200 4.67 19.61 -31.50
N ALA A 201 3.67 19.23 -32.29
CA ALA A 201 3.17 17.87 -32.37
C ALA A 201 4.14 17.08 -33.25
N LEU A 202 4.57 15.91 -32.79
CA LEU A 202 5.11 14.86 -33.64
C LEU A 202 4.57 13.52 -33.11
N ASP A 203 3.76 12.88 -33.95
CA ASP A 203 3.48 11.46 -33.92
C ASP A 203 4.72 10.71 -34.45
N GLU A 204 5.07 9.57 -33.87
CA GLU A 204 5.45 8.29 -34.53
C GLU A 204 6.11 7.29 -33.55
N ASP A 205 5.96 6.01 -33.92
CA ASP A 205 6.03 4.76 -33.16
C ASP A 205 7.41 4.29 -32.63
N GLU A 206 7.32 3.41 -31.63
CA GLU A 206 8.19 2.28 -31.23
C GLU A 206 9.70 2.28 -31.58
N THR A 207 10.57 2.19 -30.55
CA THR A 207 11.57 1.11 -30.37
C THR A 207 12.48 1.34 -29.14
N HIS A 208 13.09 0.24 -28.68
CA HIS A 208 13.72 -0.05 -27.40
C HIS A 208 15.10 0.61 -27.08
N ILE A 209 15.31 0.88 -25.78
CA ILE A 209 16.56 0.74 -24.96
C ILE A 209 17.75 1.68 -25.29
N ASN A 210 18.13 2.61 -24.38
CA ASN A 210 19.19 2.40 -23.37
C ASN A 210 19.45 3.63 -22.49
N PHE A 211 19.79 3.37 -21.23
CA PHE A 211 20.17 4.32 -20.19
C PHE A 211 21.65 4.66 -20.29
N SER A 212 22.03 5.93 -20.50
CA SER A 212 23.25 6.55 -19.94
C SER A 212 23.33 8.06 -20.19
N LYS A 213 23.38 8.80 -19.07
CA LYS A 213 23.98 10.12 -18.78
C LYS A 213 24.36 11.05 -19.94
N THR A 214 23.78 12.25 -19.91
CA THR A 214 24.51 13.52 -20.09
C THR A 214 23.94 14.59 -19.14
N ASN A 215 24.83 15.17 -18.34
CA ASN A 215 24.60 16.38 -17.55
C ASN A 215 24.69 17.59 -18.51
N LEU A 216 23.76 18.53 -18.46
CA LEU A 216 23.95 19.98 -18.73
C LEU A 216 22.57 20.69 -18.77
N ALA A 217 22.13 21.33 -17.66
CA ALA A 217 21.14 22.42 -17.65
C ALA A 217 20.76 22.90 -16.21
N THR A 218 21.67 22.89 -15.24
CA THR A 218 21.36 23.32 -13.86
C THR A 218 21.94 24.68 -13.46
N GLU A 219 22.43 25.48 -14.41
CA GLU A 219 23.18 26.70 -14.08
C GLU A 219 22.42 28.03 -14.32
N THR A 220 21.16 28.01 -14.74
CA THR A 220 20.46 29.25 -15.18
C THR A 220 19.18 29.62 -14.42
N LEU A 221 18.86 28.97 -13.28
CA LEU A 221 17.66 29.30 -12.47
C LEU A 221 17.96 29.86 -11.06
N LEU A 222 19.20 30.28 -10.78
CA LEU A 222 19.59 30.82 -9.47
C LEU A 222 19.61 32.36 -9.35
N THR A 223 19.17 33.12 -10.34
CA THR A 223 19.34 34.59 -10.34
C THR A 223 18.11 35.44 -10.04
N ASN A 224 16.91 34.87 -9.82
CA ASN A 224 15.68 35.67 -9.70
C ASN A 224 15.01 35.69 -8.31
N LEU A 225 15.72 35.38 -7.22
CA LEU A 225 15.21 35.57 -5.85
C LEU A 225 15.92 36.75 -5.17
N SER A 226 15.71 37.97 -5.69
CA SER A 226 16.11 39.20 -4.99
C SER A 226 15.14 39.46 -3.84
N PHE A 227 15.58 39.16 -2.61
CA PHE A 227 14.94 39.64 -1.40
C PHE A 227 15.25 41.13 -1.23
N THR A 228 14.21 41.93 -0.99
CA THR A 228 14.34 43.36 -0.72
C THR A 228 15.07 43.61 0.60
N ASN A 229 16.15 44.39 0.52
CA ASN A 229 16.90 44.93 1.66
C ASN A 229 16.06 45.94 2.43
N ILE A 230 15.90 45.76 3.74
CA ILE A 230 15.55 46.83 4.69
C ILE A 230 16.54 46.74 5.87
N PRO A 231 17.15 47.84 6.34
CA PRO A 231 18.25 47.79 7.29
C PRO A 231 17.82 47.82 8.77
N ILE A 232 18.42 46.88 9.53
CA ILE A 232 18.97 46.92 10.89
C ILE A 232 18.20 47.70 11.99
N THR A 233 17.78 46.99 13.04
CA THR A 233 18.14 47.34 14.43
C THR A 233 18.31 46.08 15.28
N SER A 234 19.22 46.17 16.25
CA SER A 234 19.81 45.10 17.04
C SER A 234 18.84 44.34 17.95
N PHE A 235 19.34 43.21 18.46
CA PHE A 235 18.84 42.32 19.53
C PHE A 235 18.34 40.92 19.10
N ALA A 236 19.16 39.94 19.52
CA ALA A 236 18.95 38.48 19.55
C ALA A 236 19.03 37.70 18.22
N ASN A 237 20.20 37.08 18.02
CA ASN A 237 20.50 36.02 17.05
C ASN A 237 19.55 34.81 17.19
N ARG A 238 18.35 34.91 16.63
CA ARG A 238 17.46 33.76 16.43
C ARG A 238 17.10 33.70 14.96
N ASN A 239 17.74 32.77 14.23
CA ASN A 239 17.38 32.39 12.86
C ASN A 239 15.89 32.02 12.79
N LEU A 240 15.06 33.00 12.42
CA LEU A 240 13.60 32.92 12.32
C LEU A 240 13.20 32.62 10.87
N LEU A 241 13.72 31.54 10.31
CA LEU A 241 13.24 31.06 9.01
C LEU A 241 11.81 30.51 9.17
N GLN A 242 10.84 31.25 8.64
CA GLN A 242 9.46 30.78 8.57
C GLN A 242 9.31 29.91 7.31
N LEU A 243 8.99 28.63 7.50
CA LEU A 243 8.80 27.66 6.40
C LEU A 243 7.33 27.22 6.30
N PRO A 244 6.40 28.11 5.88
CA PRO A 244 4.96 27.82 5.89
C PRO A 244 4.56 26.72 4.90
N THR A 245 5.26 26.59 3.78
CA THR A 245 5.02 25.54 2.77
C THR A 245 5.38 24.16 3.32
N LEU A 246 6.51 24.06 4.02
CA LEU A 246 6.95 22.81 4.66
C LEU A 246 5.92 22.36 5.70
N ALA A 247 5.45 23.26 6.56
CA ALA A 247 4.42 22.96 7.56
C ALA A 247 3.12 22.42 6.92
N LYS A 248 2.61 23.08 5.87
CA LYS A 248 1.41 22.63 5.14
C LYS A 248 1.59 21.23 4.53
N VAL A 249 2.76 20.95 4.00
CA VAL A 249 3.09 19.63 3.43
C VAL A 249 3.17 18.57 4.53
N CYS A 250 3.83 18.88 5.64
CA CYS A 250 3.91 17.96 6.78
C CYS A 250 2.52 17.66 7.37
N ASP A 251 1.63 18.64 7.47
CA ASP A 251 0.23 18.44 7.87
C ASP A 251 -0.54 17.55 6.89
N ARG A 252 -0.39 17.81 5.58
CA ARG A 252 -1.04 17.03 4.52
C ARG A 252 -0.66 15.54 4.58
N TYR A 253 0.61 15.27 4.88
CA TYR A 253 1.14 13.90 4.96
C TYR A 253 1.22 13.34 6.38
N ARG A 254 0.67 14.05 7.37
CA ARG A 254 0.66 13.66 8.80
C ARG A 254 2.06 13.26 9.32
N LEU A 255 3.08 13.99 8.91
CA LEU A 255 4.46 13.73 9.31
C LEU A 255 4.66 14.12 10.78
N SER A 256 5.30 13.24 11.56
CA SER A 256 5.68 13.57 12.93
C SER A 256 6.64 14.78 12.95
N THR A 257 6.59 15.60 13.99
CA THR A 257 7.48 16.77 14.13
C THR A 257 8.96 16.39 14.03
N ARG A 258 9.32 15.18 14.47
CA ARG A 258 10.70 14.66 14.42
C ARG A 258 11.07 14.25 12.99
N SER A 259 10.17 13.55 12.30
CA SER A 259 10.38 13.16 10.90
C SER A 259 10.48 14.38 9.98
N ALA A 260 9.62 15.37 10.18
CA ALA A 260 9.64 16.62 9.43
C ALA A 260 10.96 17.40 9.60
N ALA A 261 11.44 17.51 10.85
CA ALA A 261 12.73 18.14 11.17
C ALA A 261 13.92 17.42 10.52
N ALA A 262 13.93 16.08 10.55
CA ALA A 262 14.97 15.27 9.94
C ALA A 262 15.01 15.42 8.41
N VAL A 263 13.85 15.33 7.75
CA VAL A 263 13.75 15.49 6.29
C VAL A 263 14.19 16.90 5.87
N ALA A 264 13.72 17.93 6.56
CA ALA A 264 14.07 19.31 6.22
C ALA A 264 15.56 19.60 6.45
N SER A 265 16.16 19.03 7.49
CA SER A 265 17.61 19.17 7.74
C SER A 265 18.44 18.43 6.69
N ALA A 266 18.02 17.22 6.28
CA ALA A 266 18.70 16.47 5.22
C ALA A 266 18.71 17.23 3.89
N VAL A 267 17.58 17.83 3.50
CA VAL A 267 17.49 18.66 2.29
C VAL A 267 18.42 19.89 2.38
N LEU A 268 18.53 20.53 3.54
CA LEU A 268 19.45 21.66 3.70
C LEU A 268 20.92 21.27 3.59
N VAL A 269 21.27 20.05 4.01
CA VAL A 269 22.61 19.48 3.81
C VAL A 269 22.85 19.17 2.33
N ASP A 270 21.89 18.54 1.65
CA ASP A 270 21.99 18.20 0.22
C ASP A 270 22.09 19.44 -0.68
N VAL A 271 21.47 20.55 -0.28
CA VAL A 271 21.50 21.85 -0.99
C VAL A 271 22.73 22.69 -0.58
N GLY A 272 23.58 22.17 0.31
CA GLY A 272 24.84 22.83 0.73
C GLY A 272 24.65 24.06 1.61
N LEU A 273 23.46 24.24 2.20
CA LEU A 273 23.13 25.36 3.10
C LEU A 273 23.51 25.09 4.55
N VAL A 274 23.79 23.83 4.89
CA VAL A 274 24.26 23.36 6.20
C VAL A 274 25.44 22.44 5.97
N SER A 275 26.61 22.80 6.52
CA SER A 275 27.78 21.91 6.60
C SER A 275 27.82 21.21 7.96
N ASN A 276 28.66 20.18 8.10
CA ASN A 276 28.87 19.52 9.40
C ASN A 276 29.52 20.45 10.45
N GLU A 277 30.06 21.60 10.02
CA GLU A 277 30.77 22.57 10.84
C GLU A 277 29.86 23.73 11.26
N ASP A 278 28.90 24.14 10.39
CA ASP A 278 27.94 25.22 10.65
C ASP A 278 26.52 24.71 10.94
N SER A 279 26.27 24.41 12.21
CA SER A 279 24.97 23.89 12.69
C SER A 279 23.88 24.97 12.90
N THR A 280 24.12 26.21 12.49
CA THR A 280 23.26 27.37 12.78
C THR A 280 21.89 27.31 12.09
N LEU A 281 21.79 26.58 10.97
CA LEU A 281 20.61 26.44 10.12
C LEU A 281 19.87 25.10 10.27
N VAL A 282 20.34 24.20 11.16
CA VAL A 282 19.69 22.91 11.42
C VAL A 282 18.27 23.10 11.95
N ILE A 283 17.31 22.38 11.38
CA ILE A 283 15.90 22.47 11.75
C ILE A 283 15.63 21.48 12.88
N GLU A 284 15.59 21.99 14.11
CA GLU A 284 15.24 21.20 15.28
C GLU A 284 13.73 20.93 15.41
N LYS A 285 13.38 19.84 16.10
CA LYS A 285 11.99 19.47 16.45
C LYS A 285 11.20 20.65 17.05
N ASN A 286 11.81 21.44 17.92
CA ASN A 286 11.14 22.56 18.60
C ASN A 286 10.84 23.72 17.65
N LYS A 287 11.63 23.90 16.58
CA LYS A 287 11.35 24.88 15.52
C LYS A 287 10.13 24.48 14.71
N VAL A 288 10.03 23.19 14.36
CA VAL A 288 8.86 22.62 13.68
C VAL A 288 7.60 22.69 14.54
N HIS A 289 7.72 22.42 15.84
CA HIS A 289 6.58 22.52 16.77
C HIS A 289 6.01 23.96 16.87
N LYS A 290 6.88 24.98 16.87
CA LYS A 290 6.44 26.39 16.82
C LYS A 290 5.70 26.75 15.52
N LEU A 291 6.00 26.09 14.41
CA LEU A 291 5.29 26.27 13.13
C LEU A 291 3.88 25.65 13.18
N TYR A 292 3.68 24.56 13.93
CA TYR A 292 2.36 23.95 14.15
C TYR A 292 1.47 24.74 15.12
N GLN A 293 2.05 25.43 16.11
CA GLN A 293 1.26 26.27 17.04
C GLN A 293 0.83 27.62 16.45
N ARG A 294 1.40 28.05 15.32
CA ARG A 294 1.05 29.31 14.64
C ARG A 294 -0.27 29.29 13.85
N PRO A 295 -0.69 28.20 13.17
CA PRO A 295 -2.00 28.17 12.51
C PRO A 295 -3.18 28.04 13.47
N GLU A 296 -3.01 27.64 14.74
CA GLU A 296 -4.15 27.44 15.67
C GLU A 296 -4.60 28.70 16.43
N LYS A 297 -3.91 29.85 16.30
CA LYS A 297 -4.35 31.11 16.93
C LYS A 297 -5.27 31.98 16.07
N ILE A 298 -5.69 31.53 14.89
CA ILE A 298 -6.66 32.25 14.04
C ILE A 298 -8.07 31.66 14.17
N TYR A 299 -8.24 30.37 14.46
CA TYR A 299 -9.57 29.77 14.61
C TYR A 299 -10.25 30.08 15.96
N PHE A 300 -9.49 30.24 17.05
CA PHE A 300 -10.07 30.58 18.36
C PHE A 300 -10.34 32.07 18.60
N LYS A 301 -9.90 32.98 17.71
CA LYS A 301 -10.26 34.41 17.78
C LYS A 301 -11.49 34.79 16.94
N ILE A 302 -11.90 33.93 16.00
CA ILE A 302 -13.11 34.16 15.19
C ILE A 302 -14.38 33.63 15.89
N LEU A 303 -14.26 32.64 16.78
CA LEU A 303 -15.39 32.10 17.57
C LEU A 303 -15.70 32.88 18.86
N ALA A 304 -14.88 33.84 19.29
CA ALA A 304 -15.13 34.68 20.46
C ALA A 304 -15.67 36.08 20.11
N LYS A 305 -16.17 36.27 18.88
CA LYS A 305 -16.80 37.52 18.42
C LYS A 305 -18.25 37.32 17.93
N PHE A 306 -18.82 36.15 18.20
CA PHE A 306 -20.22 35.79 17.90
C PHE A 306 -20.92 35.18 19.12
N HIS A 307 -20.68 35.76 20.30
CA HIS A 307 -21.58 35.70 21.45
C HIS A 307 -21.47 37.00 22.24
#